data_AF-A0A6P0X5T6-F1
#
_entry.id   AF-A0A6P0X5T6-F1
#
_cell.length_a   1.000
_cell.length_b   1.000
_cell.length_c   1.000
_cell.angle_alpha   90.00
_cell.angle_beta   90.00
_cell.angle_gamma   90.00
#
_symmetry.space_group_name_H-M   'P 1'
#
loop_
_entity.id
_entity.type
_entity.pdbx_description
1 polymer ?
#
loop_
_entity_poly.entity_id
_entity_poly.type
_entity_poly.pdbx_seq_one_letter_code
_entity_poly.pdbx_strand_id
1 'polypeptide(L)' 'MTATTVKQKVLKAVEEMSPDATFSDIMERLYFLYKIEQGLEQVEIGDTLSHEEAKKRIKTWHT' A
#
# COMPACT_ATOMS: atom_id res chain seq x y z
N MET A 1 -8.67 -23.36 4.47
CA MET A 1 -8.48 -22.47 3.30
C MET A 1 -7.02 -22.03 3.34
N THR A 2 -6.22 -22.35 2.31
CA THR A 2 -4.79 -21.97 2.31
C THR A 2 -4.68 -20.46 2.19
N ALA A 3 -4.13 -19.80 3.21
CA ALA A 3 -3.87 -18.37 3.17
C ALA A 3 -2.91 -18.05 2.01
N THR A 4 -3.27 -17.08 1.18
CA THR A 4 -2.41 -16.62 0.08
C THR A 4 -1.15 -15.96 0.65
N THR A 5 0.01 -16.48 0.27
CA THR A 5 1.31 -15.94 0.72
C THR A 5 1.59 -14.58 0.06
N VAL A 6 2.44 -13.77 0.69
CA VAL A 6 2.91 -12.50 0.10
C VAL A 6 3.53 -12.73 -1.28
N LYS A 7 4.33 -13.78 -1.45
CA LYS A 7 4.92 -14.15 -2.74
C LYS A 7 3.87 -14.37 -3.83
N GLN A 8 2.78 -15.08 -3.51
CA GLN A 8 1.69 -15.32 -4.46
C GLN A 8 0.94 -14.04 -4.81
N LYS A 9 0.73 -13.13 -3.85
CA LYS A 9 0.11 -11.82 -4.11
C LYS A 9 0.99 -10.96 -5.03
N VAL A 10 2.29 -10.93 -4.80
CA VAL A 10 3.26 -10.19 -5.63
C VAL A 10 3.29 -10.75 -7.05
N LEU A 11 3.37 -12.07 -7.21
CA LEU A 11 3.37 -12.70 -8.54
C LEU A 11 2.10 -12.35 -9.31
N LYS A 12 0.93 -12.49 -8.68
CA LYS A 12 -0.35 -12.11 -9.29
C LYS A 12 -0.38 -10.64 -9.69
N ALA A 13 0.09 -9.74 -8.81
CA ALA A 13 0.10 -8.32 -9.07
C ALA A 13 0.98 -7.94 -10.27
N VAL A 14 2.09 -8.67 -10.50
CA VAL A 14 2.98 -8.48 -11.65
C VAL A 14 2.40 -9.12 -12.91
N GLU A 15 1.78 -10.30 -12.81
CA GLU A 15 1.12 -10.99 -13.94
C GLU A 15 -0.06 -10.18 -14.53
N GLU A 16 -0.74 -9.39 -13.72
CA GLU A 16 -1.85 -8.52 -14.16
C GLU A 16 -1.38 -7.22 -14.86
N MET A 17 -0.07 -6.94 -14.87
CA MET A 17 0.48 -5.72 -15.48
C MET A 17 0.61 -5.85 -16.99
N SER A 18 0.70 -4.69 -17.66
CA SER A 18 0.97 -4.63 -19.08
C SER A 18 2.34 -5.25 -19.41
N PRO A 19 2.51 -5.97 -20.54
CA PRO A 19 3.78 -6.59 -20.90
C PRO A 19 4.92 -5.59 -21.18
N ASP A 20 4.60 -4.32 -21.41
CA ASP A 20 5.53 -3.20 -21.58
C ASP A 20 5.81 -2.42 -20.28
N ALA A 21 5.29 -2.89 -19.14
CA ALA A 21 5.53 -2.26 -17.84
C ALA A 21 7.03 -2.17 -17.54
N THR A 22 7.45 -1.00 -17.11
CA THR A 22 8.83 -0.74 -16.72
C THR A 22 9.09 -1.24 -15.29
N PHE A 23 10.37 -1.32 -14.92
CA PHE A 23 10.76 -1.63 -13.54
C PHE A 23 10.18 -0.61 -12.54
N SER A 24 10.08 0.66 -12.93
CA SER A 24 9.49 1.71 -12.09
C SER A 24 8.01 1.45 -11.83
N ASP A 25 7.26 1.06 -12.87
CA ASP A 25 5.84 0.75 -12.75
C ASP A 25 5.61 -0.44 -11.82
N ILE A 26 6.44 -1.47 -11.93
CA ILE A 26 6.38 -2.66 -11.06
C ILE A 26 6.63 -2.25 -9.61
N MET A 27 7.68 -1.46 -9.35
CA MET A 27 8.00 -0.97 -8.00
C MET A 27 6.85 -0.13 -7.42
N GLU A 28 6.29 0.78 -8.20
CA GLU A 28 5.15 1.61 -7.78
C GLU A 28 3.93 0.74 -7.45
N ARG A 29 3.58 -0.20 -8.33
CA ARG A 29 2.45 -1.12 -8.13
C ARG A 29 2.59 -1.93 -6.85
N LEU A 30 3.77 -2.50 -6.61
CA LEU A 30 4.04 -3.30 -5.42
C LEU A 30 4.03 -2.44 -4.15
N TYR A 31 4.61 -1.24 -4.19
CA TYR A 31 4.60 -0.32 -3.06
C TYR A 31 3.18 0.14 -2.74
N PHE A 32 2.37 0.46 -3.75
CA PHE A 32 0.98 0.84 -3.58
C PHE A 32 0.16 -0.24 -2.86
N LEU A 33 0.27 -1.49 -3.32
CA LEU A 33 -0.41 -2.63 -2.69
C LEU A 33 0.05 -2.83 -1.25
N TYR A 34 1.36 -2.72 -0.99
CA TYR A 34 1.91 -2.78 0.36
C TYR A 34 1.32 -1.68 1.26
N LYS A 35 1.23 -0.44 0.80
CA LYS A 35 0.63 0.66 1.58
C LYS A 35 -0.86 0.45 1.87
N ILE A 36 -1.60 -0.18 0.96
CA ILE A 36 -3.01 -0.56 1.20
C ILE A 36 -3.08 -1.60 2.32
N GLU A 37 -2.30 -2.67 2.24
CA GLU A 37 -2.30 -3.73 3.27
C GLU A 37 -1.95 -3.16 4.64
N GLN A 38 -0.95 -2.29 4.72
CA GLN A 38 -0.63 -1.56 5.96
C GLN A 38 -1.81 -0.72 6.46
N GLY A 39 -2.46 0.04 5.58
CA GLY A 39 -3.61 0.87 5.97
C GLY A 39 -4.77 0.04 6.52
N LEU A 40 -5.02 -1.14 5.95
CA LEU A 40 -6.03 -2.07 6.45
C LEU A 40 -5.68 -2.58 7.85
N GLU A 41 -4.45 -3.03 8.06
CA GLU A 41 -3.96 -3.48 9.37
C GLU A 41 -4.07 -2.36 10.42
N GLN A 42 -3.68 -1.13 10.06
CA GLN A 42 -3.80 0.04 10.92
C GLN A 42 -5.25 0.30 11.35
N VAL A 43 -6.21 0.17 10.43
CA VAL A 43 -7.64 0.30 10.75
C VAL A 43 -8.10 -0.81 11.70
N GLU A 44 -7.67 -2.05 11.49
CA GLU A 44 -8.04 -3.19 12.34
C GLU A 44 -7.56 -3.03 13.79
N ILE A 45 -6.35 -2.49 13.99
CA ILE A 45 -5.78 -2.26 15.33
C ILE A 45 -6.18 -0.91 15.94
N GLY A 46 -6.96 -0.10 15.23
CA GLY A 46 -7.37 1.23 15.68
C GLY A 46 -6.28 2.30 15.59
N ASP A 47 -5.17 2.04 14.87
CA ASP A 47 -4.12 3.02 14.54
C ASP A 47 -4.61 3.98 13.45
N THR A 48 -5.61 4.77 13.80
CA THR A 48 -6.23 5.78 12.94
C THR A 48 -6.23 7.12 13.66
N LEU A 49 -6.38 8.19 12.89
CA LEU A 49 -6.41 9.55 13.41
C LEU A 49 -7.57 10.32 12.78
N SER A 50 -8.12 11.27 13.52
CA SER A 50 -9.22 12.10 13.02
C SER A 50 -8.76 13.00 11.87
N HIS A 51 -9.71 13.41 11.02
CA HIS A 51 -9.43 14.34 9.93
C HIS A 51 -8.72 15.63 10.38
N GLU A 52 -9.08 16.15 11.55
CA GLU A 52 -8.46 17.37 12.08
C GLU A 52 -7.03 17.14 12.58
N GLU A 53 -6.74 15.98 13.17
CA GLU A 53 -5.37 15.58 13.50
C GLU A 53 -4.52 15.36 12.25
N ALA A 54 -5.10 14.78 11.19
CA ALA A 54 -4.44 14.57 9.90
C ALA A 54 -3.97 15.90 9.31
N LYS A 55 -4.87 16.89 9.26
CA LYS A 55 -4.56 18.24 8.77
C LYS A 55 -3.44 18.90 9.57
N LYS A 56 -3.45 18.75 10.90
CA LYS A 56 -2.39 19.31 11.75
C LYS A 56 -1.03 18.69 11.43
N ARG A 57 -0.97 17.37 11.25
CA ARG A 57 0.26 16.64 10.92
C ARG A 57 0.80 16.99 9.53
N ILE A 58 -0.06 17.06 8.51
CA ILE A 58 0.37 17.39 7.14
C ILE A 58 1.00 18.78 7.07
N LYS A 59 0.51 19.74 7.86
CA LYS A 59 1.09 21.09 7.92
C LYS A 59 2.54 21.13 8.41
N THR A 60 3.03 20.09 9.08
CA THR A 60 4.43 20.02 9.56
C THR A 60 5.39 19.43 8.53
N TRP A 61 4.94 19.01 7.34
CA TRP A 61 5.78 18.35 6.34
C TRP A 61 6.60 19.31 5.48
N HIS A 62 6.29 20.61 5.54
CA HIS A 62 6.98 21.66 4.79
C HIS A 62 7.87 22.55 5.67
N THR A 63 8.06 22.17 6.94
CA THR A 63 8.95 22.83 7.90
C THR A 63 10.15 21.95 8.16
#